data_AF-A0A1Q3C6C5-F1
#
_entry.id   AF-A0A1Q3C6C5-F1
#
_cell.length_a   1.000
_cell.length_b   1.000
_cell.length_c   1.000
_cell.angle_alpha   90.00
_cell.angle_beta   90.00
_cell.angle_gamma   90.00
#
_symmetry.space_group_name_H-M   'P 1'
#
loop_
_entity.id
_entity.type
_entity.pdbx_description
1 polymer ?
#
loop_
_entity_poly.entity_id
_entity_poly.type
_entity_poly.pdbx_seq_one_letter_code
_entity_poly.pdbx_strand_id
1 'polypeptide(L)'
;MRLIWDILTDRLSLWVRWCKEEILKGRSFWQIEWKQSLSVTWKHILKLRTPVLANLVYSIGRNSTWSLWHDPWFQNCPLFERIGNRAIYNSGLPRDTTLSEVIQDSRWNWPAHVWQLRDIADACSDSQIGQRGAIGWRREGGAFSFKLAWESTRLAVPLVPWGKIVWFSGAIPRHAFCL
;
A
#
# COMPACT_ATOMS: atom_id res chain seq x y z
N MET A 1 5.95 -9.89 -0.08
CA MET A 1 4.76 -9.09 -0.47
C MET A 1 3.50 -9.52 0.28
N ARG A 2 3.17 -10.81 0.37
CA ARG A 2 1.94 -11.29 1.05
C ARG A 2 1.76 -10.76 2.47
N LEU A 3 2.82 -10.74 3.29
CA LEU A 3 2.76 -10.22 4.65
C LEU A 3 2.38 -8.73 4.72
N ILE A 4 2.86 -7.92 3.78
CA ILE A 4 2.50 -6.49 3.69
C ILE A 4 1.04 -6.35 3.31
N TRP A 5 0.60 -7.10 2.29
CA TRP A 5 -0.80 -7.14 1.90
C TRP A 5 -1.72 -7.50 3.07
N ASP A 6 -1.38 -8.55 3.81
CA ASP A 6 -2.16 -9.02 4.96
C ASP A 6 -2.22 -7.97 6.09
N ILE A 7 -1.16 -7.19 6.32
CA ILE A 7 -1.16 -6.06 7.26
C ILE A 7 -2.10 -4.95 6.76
N LEU A 8 -1.97 -4.56 5.49
CA LEU A 8 -2.72 -3.43 4.90
C LEU A 8 -4.21 -3.71 4.78
N THR A 9 -4.60 -4.95 4.45
CA THR A 9 -6.01 -5.35 4.34
C THR A 9 -6.60 -5.86 5.64
N ASP A 10 -5.88 -5.72 6.76
CA ASP A 10 -6.30 -6.19 8.09
C ASP A 10 -6.77 -7.67 8.11
N ARG A 11 -5.96 -8.56 7.54
CA ARG A 11 -6.31 -9.99 7.52
C ARG A 11 -6.44 -10.51 8.94
N LEU A 12 -7.58 -11.14 9.24
CA LEU A 12 -7.89 -11.79 10.52
C LEU A 12 -6.91 -12.93 10.84
N SER A 13 -5.77 -12.59 11.41
CA SER A 13 -4.74 -13.51 11.85
C SER A 13 -4.05 -12.98 13.10
N LEU A 14 -3.61 -13.88 13.97
CA LEU A 14 -2.90 -13.50 15.20
C LEU A 14 -1.63 -12.71 14.88
N TRP A 15 -0.92 -13.07 13.82
CA TRP A 15 0.29 -12.36 13.41
C TRP A 15 0.02 -10.91 13.01
N VAL A 16 -1.03 -10.64 12.22
CA VAL A 16 -1.40 -9.25 11.84
C VAL A 16 -1.85 -8.45 13.06
N ARG A 17 -2.68 -9.03 13.93
CA ARG A 17 -3.11 -8.37 15.18
C ARG A 17 -1.93 -8.02 16.08
N TRP A 18 -1.05 -8.97 16.32
CA TRP A 18 0.17 -8.75 17.10
C TRP A 18 1.05 -7.67 16.46
N CYS A 19 1.20 -7.67 15.14
CA CYS A 19 1.96 -6.63 14.43
C CYS A 19 1.34 -5.24 14.59
N LYS A 20 0.00 -5.13 14.57
CA LYS A 20 -0.71 -3.86 14.79
C LYS A 20 -0.51 -3.33 16.21
N GLU A 21 -0.66 -4.19 17.21
CA GLU A 21 -0.53 -3.81 18.62
C GLU A 21 0.93 -3.53 19.02
N GLU A 22 1.87 -4.41 18.69
CA GLU A 22 3.23 -4.33 19.22
C GLU A 22 4.20 -3.54 18.35
N ILE A 23 4.01 -3.53 17.02
CA ILE A 23 4.97 -2.94 16.10
C ILE A 23 4.46 -1.61 15.56
N LEU A 24 3.22 -1.60 15.04
CA LEU A 24 2.63 -0.38 14.51
C LEU A 24 2.21 0.58 15.63
N LYS A 25 1.62 0.07 16.72
CA LYS A 25 1.18 0.88 17.88
C LYS A 25 0.28 2.04 17.45
N GLY A 26 -0.73 1.73 16.65
CA GLY A 26 -1.66 2.73 16.08
C GLY A 26 -1.10 3.58 14.93
N ARG A 27 0.15 3.39 14.52
CA ARG A 27 0.74 4.10 13.37
C ARG A 27 0.44 3.40 12.06
N SER A 28 0.44 4.17 10.98
CA SER A 28 0.40 3.61 9.62
C SER A 28 1.63 2.74 9.38
N PHE A 29 1.44 1.67 8.60
CA PHE A 29 2.53 0.82 8.14
C PHE A 29 3.63 1.65 7.47
N TRP A 30 3.31 2.72 6.75
CA TRP A 30 4.27 3.51 5.98
C TRP A 30 5.12 4.45 6.85
N GLN A 31 4.70 4.72 8.10
CA GLN A 31 5.47 5.53 9.06
C GLN A 31 6.62 4.76 9.71
N ILE A 32 6.62 3.42 9.68
CA ILE A 32 7.61 2.64 10.42
C ILE A 32 8.98 2.79 9.77
N GLU A 33 9.96 3.28 10.49
CA GLU A 33 11.32 3.37 9.97
C GLU A 33 12.10 2.09 10.26
N TRP A 34 13.15 1.87 9.47
CA TRP A 34 14.10 0.80 9.74
C TRP A 34 14.83 1.07 11.06
N LYS A 35 14.87 0.07 11.95
CA LYS A 35 15.60 0.13 13.21
C LYS A 35 16.40 -1.14 13.41
N GLN A 36 17.53 -1.04 14.10
CA GLN A 36 18.38 -2.19 14.40
C GLN A 36 17.65 -3.26 15.23
N SER A 37 16.78 -2.82 16.14
CA SER A 37 15.98 -3.68 17.02
C SER A 37 14.88 -4.47 16.30
N LEU A 38 14.55 -4.16 15.04
CA LEU A 38 13.54 -4.91 14.29
C LEU A 38 14.06 -6.30 13.90
N SER A 39 13.14 -7.26 13.88
CA SER A 39 13.45 -8.62 13.40
C SER A 39 13.88 -8.60 11.93
N VAL A 40 14.65 -9.61 11.52
CA VAL A 40 15.08 -9.78 10.13
C VAL A 40 13.89 -9.79 9.17
N THR A 41 12.79 -10.43 9.56
CA THR A 41 11.53 -10.45 8.80
C THR A 41 11.00 -9.03 8.56
N TRP A 42 10.95 -8.20 9.61
CA TRP A 42 10.49 -6.82 9.47
C TRP A 42 11.43 -5.98 8.63
N LYS A 43 12.75 -6.15 8.77
CA LYS A 43 13.73 -5.51 7.89
C LYS A 43 13.47 -5.84 6.41
N HIS A 44 13.10 -7.08 6.08
CA HIS A 44 12.73 -7.47 4.72
C HIS A 44 11.35 -6.91 4.28
N ILE A 45 10.36 -6.91 5.17
CA ILE A 45 9.06 -6.27 4.94
C ILE A 45 9.24 -4.80 4.56
N LEU A 46 10.07 -4.06 5.29
CA LEU A 46 10.36 -2.66 5.02
C LEU A 46 11.06 -2.46 3.66
N LYS A 47 12.03 -3.31 3.31
CA LYS A 47 12.70 -3.28 1.99
C LYS A 47 11.74 -3.51 0.83
N LEU A 48 10.66 -4.27 1.04
CA LEU A 48 9.66 -4.58 0.01
C LEU A 48 8.58 -3.50 -0.15
N ARG A 49 8.65 -2.38 0.58
CA ARG A 49 7.67 -1.29 0.49
C ARG A 49 7.52 -0.73 -0.92
N THR A 50 8.60 -0.29 -1.52
CA THR A 50 8.61 0.34 -2.85
C THR A 50 8.00 -0.57 -3.92
N PRO A 51 8.40 -1.84 -4.08
CA PRO A 51 7.80 -2.69 -5.10
C PRO A 51 6.35 -3.07 -4.78
N VAL A 52 5.95 -3.14 -3.50
CA VAL A 52 4.54 -3.32 -3.16
C VAL A 52 3.73 -2.07 -3.52
N LEU A 53 4.21 -0.89 -3.14
CA LEU A 53 3.55 0.39 -3.37
C LEU A 53 3.21 0.62 -4.84
N ALA A 54 4.15 0.30 -5.75
CA ALA A 54 3.94 0.40 -7.20
C ALA A 54 2.77 -0.47 -7.71
N ASN A 55 2.32 -1.46 -6.94
CA ASN A 55 1.23 -2.36 -7.28
C ASN A 55 -0.03 -2.11 -6.44
N LEU A 56 -0.04 -1.17 -5.51
CA LEU A 56 -1.23 -0.87 -4.73
C LEU A 56 -2.11 0.13 -5.47
N VAL A 57 -3.42 -0.03 -5.31
CA VAL A 57 -4.43 0.91 -5.77
C VAL A 57 -5.39 1.15 -4.61
N TYR A 58 -5.52 2.40 -4.19
CA TYR A 58 -6.42 2.79 -3.11
C TYR A 58 -7.73 3.32 -3.69
N SER A 59 -8.83 2.71 -3.28
CA SER A 59 -10.18 3.22 -3.53
C SER A 59 -10.64 3.97 -2.28
N ILE A 60 -10.86 5.28 -2.42
CA ILE A 60 -11.20 6.16 -1.31
C ILE A 60 -12.64 5.89 -0.88
N GLY A 61 -12.88 5.83 0.43
CA GLY A 61 -14.24 5.70 0.95
C GLY A 61 -14.44 6.37 2.28
N ARG A 62 -15.70 6.68 2.60
CA ARG A 62 -16.08 7.52 3.77
C ARG A 62 -15.55 6.99 5.10
N ASN A 63 -15.53 5.68 5.28
CA ASN A 63 -15.11 5.03 6.53
C ASN A 63 -13.67 4.49 6.47
N SER A 64 -12.80 5.10 5.67
CA SER A 64 -11.39 4.67 5.59
C SER A 64 -10.63 5.09 6.84
N THR A 65 -10.09 4.11 7.57
CA THR A 65 -9.21 4.30 8.74
C THR A 65 -7.77 4.61 8.34
N TRP A 66 -7.55 5.07 7.12
CA TRP A 66 -6.21 5.36 6.59
C TRP A 66 -5.77 6.74 7.04
N SER A 67 -4.50 6.86 7.40
CA SER A 67 -3.86 8.12 7.72
C SER A 67 -3.87 9.03 6.51
N LEU A 68 -4.41 10.24 6.68
CA LEU A 68 -4.41 11.30 5.69
C LEU A 68 -2.98 11.60 5.18
N TRP A 69 -2.02 11.65 6.10
CA TRP A 69 -0.66 12.13 5.83
C TRP A 69 0.30 11.05 5.38
N HIS A 70 0.12 9.82 5.86
CA HIS A 70 1.14 8.79 5.80
C HIS A 70 0.78 7.61 4.91
N ASP A 71 -0.51 7.31 4.72
CA ASP A 71 -0.89 6.28 3.77
C ASP A 71 -0.80 6.84 2.33
N PRO A 72 -0.26 6.09 1.37
CA PRO A 72 -0.03 6.57 0.02
C PRO A 72 -1.27 6.42 -0.86
N TRP A 73 -2.41 6.92 -0.36
CA TRP A 73 -3.68 6.86 -1.06
C TRP A 73 -3.76 7.86 -2.22
N PHE A 74 -2.98 8.95 -2.17
CA PHE A 74 -2.94 9.97 -3.22
C PHE A 74 -1.79 9.71 -4.20
N GLN A 75 -2.11 9.27 -5.42
CA GLN A 75 -1.13 9.02 -6.48
C GLN A 75 0.02 8.09 -6.04
N ASN A 76 -0.27 7.10 -5.19
CA ASN A 76 0.72 6.18 -4.62
C ASN A 76 1.86 6.87 -3.86
N CYS A 77 1.61 8.03 -3.25
CA CYS A 77 2.58 8.80 -2.47
C CYS A 77 1.95 9.33 -1.16
N PRO A 78 2.63 9.20 0.00
CA PRO A 78 2.18 9.84 1.23
C PRO A 78 2.14 11.37 1.09
N LEU A 79 1.06 12.02 1.53
CA LEU A 79 0.96 13.48 1.46
C LEU A 79 2.11 14.18 2.20
N PHE A 80 2.56 13.62 3.32
CA PHE A 80 3.70 14.14 4.08
C PHE A 80 4.95 14.34 3.21
N GLU A 81 5.23 13.44 2.28
CA GLU A 81 6.40 13.55 1.38
C GLU A 81 6.25 14.71 0.37
N ARG A 82 5.01 15.09 0.05
CA ARG A 82 4.72 16.17 -0.92
C ARG A 82 4.70 17.56 -0.29
N ILE A 83 4.02 17.70 0.86
CA ILE A 83 3.74 19.02 1.47
C ILE A 83 4.66 19.33 2.67
N GLY A 84 5.28 18.30 3.25
CA GLY A 84 6.19 18.42 4.38
C GLY A 84 5.51 18.72 5.73
N ASN A 85 6.31 18.66 6.80
CA ASN A 85 5.85 18.87 8.18
C ASN A 85 5.20 20.24 8.42
N ARG A 86 5.67 21.31 7.76
CA ARG A 86 5.18 22.68 7.98
C ARG A 86 3.74 22.84 7.49
N ALA A 87 3.40 22.28 6.33
CA ALA A 87 2.04 22.34 5.81
C ALA A 87 1.07 21.52 6.68
N ILE A 88 1.50 20.34 7.17
CA ILE A 88 0.72 19.55 8.13
C ILE A 88 0.46 20.36 9.40
N TYR A 89 1.48 20.99 9.98
CA TYR A 89 1.31 21.83 11.17
C TYR A 89 0.35 22.99 10.91
N ASN A 90 0.53 23.70 9.80
CA ASN A 90 -0.32 24.83 9.43
C ASN A 90 -1.77 24.43 9.16
N SER A 91 -2.04 23.18 8.78
CA SER A 91 -3.39 22.68 8.52
C SER A 91 -4.28 22.67 9.76
N GLY A 92 -3.69 22.65 10.96
CA GLY A 92 -4.42 22.51 12.22
C GLY A 92 -5.00 21.11 12.45
N LEU A 93 -4.80 20.18 11.52
CA LEU A 93 -5.22 18.79 11.64
C LEU A 93 -4.17 17.98 12.41
N PRO A 94 -4.59 17.05 13.30
CA PRO A 94 -3.69 16.12 13.97
C PRO A 94 -2.81 15.30 13.02
N ARG A 95 -1.66 14.80 13.49
CA ARG A 95 -0.76 13.95 12.68
C ARG A 95 -1.31 12.54 12.44
N ASP A 96 -2.23 12.11 13.28
CA ASP A 96 -2.98 10.86 13.22
C ASP A 96 -4.34 11.02 12.53
N THR A 97 -4.64 12.20 11.97
CA THR A 97 -5.86 12.46 11.20
C THR A 97 -6.09 11.39 10.15
N THR A 98 -7.29 10.83 10.16
CA THR A 98 -7.73 9.85 9.17
C THR A 98 -8.41 10.52 7.98
N LEU A 99 -8.46 9.81 6.85
CA LEU A 99 -9.24 10.24 5.69
C LEU A 99 -10.72 10.47 6.01
N SER A 100 -11.30 9.66 6.91
CA SER A 100 -12.70 9.81 7.34
C SER A 100 -12.98 11.13 8.07
N GLU A 101 -11.99 11.78 8.67
CA GLU A 101 -12.18 13.08 9.33
C GLU A 101 -12.25 14.24 8.34
N VAL A 102 -11.55 14.11 7.21
CA VAL A 102 -11.52 15.10 6.12
C VAL A 102 -12.65 14.88 5.12
N ILE A 103 -13.17 13.67 5.00
CA ILE A 103 -14.28 13.34 4.10
C ILE A 103 -15.60 13.42 4.89
N GLN A 104 -16.36 14.49 4.67
CA GLN A 104 -17.67 14.71 5.32
C GLN A 104 -18.76 14.73 4.25
N ASP A 105 -19.84 13.97 4.47
CA ASP A 105 -20.97 13.87 3.52
C ASP A 105 -20.58 13.55 2.06
N SER A 106 -19.54 12.73 1.87
CA SER A 106 -18.94 12.42 0.54
C SER A 106 -18.30 13.62 -0.17
N ARG A 107 -17.90 14.63 0.59
CA ARG A 107 -17.15 15.78 0.09
C ARG A 107 -15.87 15.91 0.87
N TRP A 108 -14.84 16.37 0.19
CA TRP A 108 -13.58 16.72 0.84
C TRP A 108 -13.73 18.05 1.56
N ASN A 109 -13.39 18.07 2.85
CA ASN A 109 -13.35 19.26 3.69
C ASN A 109 -11.89 19.63 3.98
N TRP A 110 -11.19 20.14 2.97
CA TRP A 110 -9.79 20.55 3.10
C TRP A 110 -9.66 21.90 3.81
N PRO A 111 -8.61 22.11 4.63
CA PRO A 111 -8.35 23.42 5.23
C PRO A 111 -7.95 24.45 4.18
N ALA A 112 -8.86 25.34 3.83
CA ALA A 112 -8.72 26.32 2.75
C ALA A 112 -7.57 27.33 2.95
N HIS A 113 -7.12 27.52 4.19
CA HIS A 113 -6.02 28.42 4.55
C HIS A 113 -4.63 27.84 4.24
N VAL A 114 -4.52 26.55 3.93
CA VAL A 114 -3.25 25.91 3.54
C VAL A 114 -3.17 25.79 2.03
N TRP A 115 -2.44 26.71 1.40
CA TRP A 115 -2.33 26.75 -0.06
C TRP A 115 -1.72 25.48 -0.67
N GLN A 116 -0.81 24.80 0.05
CA GLN A 116 -0.19 23.55 -0.42
C GLN A 116 -1.19 22.40 -0.59
N LEU A 117 -2.36 22.49 0.04
CA LEU A 117 -3.42 21.48 -0.10
C LEU A 117 -4.37 21.79 -1.25
N ARG A 118 -4.29 22.97 -1.89
CA ARG A 118 -5.21 23.34 -2.98
C ARG A 118 -5.08 22.42 -4.18
N ASP A 119 -3.86 22.20 -4.66
CA ASP A 119 -3.61 21.29 -5.78
C ASP A 119 -4.08 19.85 -5.49
N ILE A 120 -3.97 19.43 -4.23
CA ILE A 120 -4.45 18.11 -3.76
C ILE A 120 -5.98 18.10 -3.73
N ALA A 121 -6.60 19.16 -3.21
CA ALA A 121 -8.05 19.32 -3.15
C ALA A 121 -8.68 19.33 -4.55
N ASP A 122 -8.08 20.05 -5.48
CA ASP A 122 -8.53 20.13 -6.87
C ASP A 122 -8.44 18.75 -7.54
N ALA A 123 -7.30 18.06 -7.41
CA ALA A 123 -7.14 16.69 -7.93
C ALA A 123 -8.10 15.67 -7.28
N CYS A 124 -8.49 15.89 -6.02
CA CYS A 124 -9.42 15.01 -5.31
C CYS A 124 -10.90 15.31 -5.63
N SER A 125 -11.21 16.48 -6.22
CA SER A 125 -12.58 16.92 -6.47
C SER A 125 -13.33 16.00 -7.44
N ASP A 126 -12.63 15.43 -8.41
CA ASP A 126 -13.18 14.50 -9.40
C ASP A 126 -13.19 13.02 -8.92
N SER A 127 -12.61 12.74 -7.75
CA SER A 127 -12.44 11.36 -7.27
C SER A 127 -13.75 10.78 -6.72
N GLN A 128 -14.13 9.58 -7.17
CA GLN A 128 -15.31 8.90 -6.64
C GLN A 128 -15.08 8.43 -5.19
N ILE A 129 -15.82 9.00 -4.24
CA ILE A 129 -15.80 8.59 -2.84
C ILE A 129 -16.82 7.46 -2.63
N GLY A 130 -16.33 6.23 -2.49
CA GLY A 130 -17.15 5.07 -2.17
C GLY A 130 -17.64 5.05 -0.72
N GLN A 131 -18.51 4.09 -0.39
CA GLN A 131 -18.97 3.91 1.00
C GLN A 131 -17.85 3.37 1.90
N ARG A 132 -17.03 2.45 1.40
CA ARG A 132 -15.94 1.80 2.14
C ARG A 132 -14.64 1.89 1.36
N GLY A 133 -13.57 2.33 2.02
CA GLY A 133 -12.24 2.30 1.43
C GLY A 133 -11.77 0.87 1.20
N ALA A 134 -11.10 0.63 0.07
CA ALA A 134 -10.52 -0.67 -0.26
C ALA A 134 -9.13 -0.53 -0.87
N ILE A 135 -8.26 -1.50 -0.58
CA ILE A 135 -6.94 -1.62 -1.23
C ILE A 135 -7.03 -2.74 -2.26
N GLY A 136 -6.66 -2.43 -3.50
CA GLY A 136 -6.56 -3.36 -4.61
C GLY A 136 -5.11 -3.62 -5.02
N TRP A 137 -4.86 -4.78 -5.62
CA TRP A 137 -3.60 -5.13 -6.26
C TRP A 137 -3.67 -4.90 -7.77
N ARG A 138 -2.80 -4.04 -8.31
CA ARG A 138 -2.67 -3.55 -9.70
C ARG A 138 -3.87 -2.79 -10.27
N ARG A 139 -5.07 -3.01 -9.72
CA ARG A 139 -6.32 -2.37 -10.11
C ARG A 139 -7.21 -2.21 -8.89
N GLU A 140 -8.18 -1.30 -8.98
CA GLU A 140 -9.21 -1.14 -7.96
C GLU A 140 -9.93 -2.47 -7.69
N GLY A 141 -10.11 -2.80 -6.40
CA GLY A 141 -10.71 -4.05 -5.95
C GLY A 141 -9.94 -5.33 -6.33
N GLY A 142 -8.74 -5.22 -6.90
CA GLY A 142 -7.93 -6.38 -7.30
C GLY A 142 -7.47 -7.21 -6.11
N ALA A 143 -7.63 -8.54 -6.19
CA ALA A 143 -7.15 -9.44 -5.15
C ALA A 143 -5.65 -9.74 -5.28
N PHE A 144 -4.96 -9.88 -4.13
CA PHE A 144 -3.59 -10.36 -4.11
C PHE A 144 -3.51 -11.86 -4.37
N SER A 145 -2.59 -12.28 -5.23
CA SER A 145 -2.15 -13.67 -5.34
C SER A 145 -0.63 -13.74 -5.51
N PHE A 146 -0.03 -14.87 -5.15
CA PHE A 146 1.41 -15.09 -5.37
C PHE A 146 1.78 -15.01 -6.86
N LYS A 147 0.88 -15.49 -7.74
CA LYS A 147 1.05 -15.36 -9.20
C LYS A 147 1.15 -13.91 -9.64
N LEU A 148 0.20 -13.05 -9.25
CA LEU A 148 0.20 -11.64 -9.63
C LEU A 148 1.38 -10.88 -9.01
N ALA A 149 1.76 -11.21 -7.78
CA ALA A 149 2.93 -10.63 -7.12
C ALA A 149 4.23 -11.01 -7.84
N TRP A 150 4.37 -12.28 -8.23
CA TRP A 150 5.52 -12.75 -9.00
C TRP A 150 5.60 -12.07 -10.38
N GLU A 151 4.46 -11.98 -11.06
CA GLU A 151 4.37 -11.28 -12.34
C GLU A 151 4.73 -9.79 -12.24
N SER A 152 4.58 -9.15 -11.06
CA SER A 152 4.90 -7.72 -10.88
C SER A 152 6.38 -7.46 -10.63
N THR A 153 7.11 -8.48 -10.18
CA THR A 153 8.53 -8.36 -9.87
C THR A 153 9.42 -8.91 -10.96
N ARG A 154 8.91 -9.85 -11.77
CA ARG A 154 9.72 -10.45 -12.85
C ARG A 154 9.85 -9.48 -14.02
N LEU A 155 11.00 -9.53 -14.69
CA LEU A 155 11.13 -8.99 -16.03
C LEU A 155 10.26 -9.84 -16.97
N ALA A 156 9.41 -9.19 -17.76
CA ALA A 156 8.61 -9.87 -18.77
C ALA A 156 9.53 -10.31 -19.91
N VAL A 157 9.79 -11.61 -20.00
CA VAL A 157 10.56 -12.22 -21.08
C VAL A 157 9.59 -13.01 -21.97
N PRO A 158 9.73 -12.96 -23.31
CA PRO A 158 8.91 -13.76 -24.20
C PRO A 158 9.02 -15.25 -23.85
N LEU A 159 7.93 -15.98 -24.07
CA LEU A 159 7.91 -17.42 -23.89
C LEU A 159 8.89 -18.06 -24.88
N VAL A 160 9.90 -18.72 -24.34
CA VAL A 160 10.86 -19.49 -25.15
C VAL A 160 10.21 -20.79 -25.62
N PRO A 161 10.35 -21.18 -26.90
CA PRO A 161 9.73 -22.41 -27.42
C PRO A 161 10.11 -23.68 -26.64
N TRP A 162 11.34 -23.74 -26.15
CA TRP A 162 11.85 -24.89 -25.37
C TRP A 162 11.31 -24.94 -23.93
N GLY A 163 10.63 -23.89 -23.44
CA GLY A 163 10.18 -23.83 -22.05
C GLY A 163 9.23 -24.97 -21.67
N LYS A 164 8.40 -25.43 -22.63
CA LYS A 164 7.48 -26.57 -22.44
C LYS A 164 8.20 -27.93 -22.43
N ILE A 165 9.41 -28.01 -22.97
CA ILE A 165 10.24 -29.23 -22.96
C ILE A 165 10.84 -29.40 -21.57
N VAL A 166 11.25 -28.31 -20.93
CA VAL A 166 11.88 -28.32 -19.61
C VAL A 166 10.84 -28.39 -18.48
N TRP A 167 9.73 -27.66 -18.60
CA TRP A 167 8.72 -27.50 -17.54
C TRP A 167 7.38 -28.11 -17.96
N PHE A 168 7.22 -29.43 -17.78
CA PHE A 168 5.97 -30.18 -17.99
C PHE A 168 5.54 -30.91 -16.71
N SER A 169 4.30 -31.39 -16.63
CA SER A 169 3.71 -31.96 -15.40
C SER A 169 4.43 -33.21 -14.87
N GLY A 170 5.14 -33.94 -15.73
CA GLY A 170 5.96 -35.11 -15.38
C GLY A 170 7.44 -34.80 -15.17
N ALA A 171 7.86 -33.53 -15.26
CA ALA A 171 9.26 -33.16 -15.10
C ALA A 171 9.72 -33.41 -13.66
N ILE A 172 10.80 -34.19 -13.51
CA ILE A 172 11.46 -34.37 -12.22
C ILE A 172 12.70 -33.47 -12.22
N PRO A 173 12.74 -32.39 -11.42
CA PRO A 173 13.83 -31.41 -11.48
C PRO A 173 15.23 -32.01 -11.28
N ARG A 174 15.35 -33.11 -10.53
CA ARG A 174 16.62 -33.84 -10.32
C ARG A 174 17.12 -34.60 -11.55
N HIS A 175 16.25 -34.91 -12.51
CA HIS A 175 16.57 -35.69 -13.71
C HIS A 175 16.44 -34.85 -14.99
N ALA A 176 16.24 -33.54 -14.86
CA ALA A 176 16.27 -32.64 -15.99
C ALA A 176 17.73 -32.45 -16.43
N PHE A 177 18.06 -32.92 -17.64
CA PHE A 177 19.34 -32.60 -18.26
C PHE A 177 19.35 -31.12 -18.64
N CYS A 178 20.35 -30.37 -18.20
CA CYS A 178 20.65 -29.06 -18.78
C CYS A 178 21.21 -29.32 -20.19
N LEU A 179 20.42 -28.98 -21.21
CA LEU A 179 20.89 -28.86 -22.60
C LEU A 179 21.60 -27.52 -22.80
#